data_AF-A0A972PTS6-F1
#
_entry.id   AF-A0A972PTS6-F1
#
_cell.length_a   1.000
_cell.length_b   1.000
_cell.length_c   1.000
_cell.angle_alpha   90.00
_cell.angle_beta   90.00
_cell.angle_gamma   90.00
#
_symmetry.space_group_name_H-M   'P 1'
#
loop_
_entity.id
_entity.type
_entity.pdbx_description
1 polymer ?
#
loop_
_entity_poly.entity_id
_entity_poly.type
_entity_poly.pdbx_seq_one_letter_code
_entity_poly.pdbx_strand_id
1 'polypeptide(L)'
;MFLSFTGCSACGVPNRIAFMHRWREDGVLESRMGRARGIFIERDAFAGVLERMEEALGIPIDHILIDAKRRDAKLYVDDVLSGLAGRIVRLRPFRRLGYIVMVRQAATIGLAKAQLLSYRAGKKFIGRASPVYHPVLFVGDVCGAFESLEGKRAKPVYGSIGEAWYSELYPDENVPHEERLELEKTPEVPARAGYERCAKCGVPLGIGNYRWDLGQGKIFDQATGEWLIYINVEGVNTVLRELEREIGEEIPRMVYEFTVDFYSRLAREYPGSFLSDLAFMKLRGFGVPERDDPGEEELGKGNLVRNAFNAPMVAGMVAAVYRGQGGRFDWEVPERGTVLVRMA
;
A
#
# COMPACT_ATOMS: atom_id res chain seq x y z
N MET A 1 20.86 -9.42 -12.90
CA MET A 1 19.96 -10.56 -13.14
C MET A 1 18.56 -10.02 -13.37
N PHE A 2 18.14 -9.85 -14.63
CA PHE A 2 16.79 -9.36 -14.92
C PHE A 2 15.84 -10.55 -14.85
N LEU A 3 15.14 -10.70 -13.73
CA LEU A 3 14.06 -11.69 -13.63
C LEU A 3 13.03 -11.41 -14.73
N SER A 4 12.70 -12.45 -15.48
CA SER A 4 11.67 -12.41 -16.51
C SER A 4 10.33 -11.98 -15.90
N PHE A 5 9.60 -11.13 -16.61
CA PHE A 5 8.23 -10.73 -16.26
C PHE A 5 7.19 -11.82 -16.57
N THR A 6 7.63 -13.00 -17.00
CA THR A 6 6.76 -14.16 -17.18
C THR A 6 6.11 -14.55 -15.85
N GLY A 7 4.81 -14.82 -15.91
CA GLY A 7 4.06 -15.40 -14.80
C GLY A 7 4.50 -16.82 -14.46
N CYS A 8 4.21 -17.24 -13.23
CA CYS A 8 4.23 -18.65 -12.86
C CYS A 8 3.27 -19.41 -13.76
N SER A 9 3.72 -20.47 -14.42
CA SER A 9 2.86 -21.24 -15.34
C SER A 9 1.70 -21.97 -14.67
N ALA A 10 1.66 -22.03 -13.33
CA ALA A 10 0.59 -22.69 -12.56
C ALA A 10 -0.48 -21.70 -12.05
N CYS A 11 -0.08 -20.53 -11.55
CA CYS A 11 -1.01 -19.55 -10.95
C CYS A 11 -0.99 -18.17 -11.62
N GLY A 12 -0.21 -17.95 -12.68
CA GLY A 12 -0.14 -16.69 -13.41
C GLY A 12 0.63 -15.55 -12.72
N VAL A 13 0.82 -15.61 -11.40
CA VAL A 13 1.51 -14.57 -10.63
C VAL A 13 2.91 -14.29 -11.18
N PRO A 14 3.29 -13.02 -11.46
CA PRO A 14 4.62 -12.70 -11.96
C PRO A 14 5.72 -13.27 -11.07
N ASN A 15 6.71 -13.93 -11.67
CA ASN A 15 7.82 -14.53 -10.91
C ASN A 15 8.54 -13.50 -10.03
N ARG A 16 8.59 -12.23 -10.47
CA ARG A 16 9.13 -11.13 -9.69
C ARG A 16 8.33 -10.86 -8.40
N ILE A 17 7.01 -10.94 -8.43
CA ILE A 17 6.16 -10.78 -7.22
C ILE A 17 6.42 -11.94 -6.25
N ALA A 18 6.38 -13.18 -6.74
CA ALA A 18 6.68 -14.37 -5.94
C ALA A 18 8.10 -14.38 -5.36
N PHE A 19 9.04 -13.72 -6.05
CA PHE A 19 10.41 -13.56 -5.60
C PHE A 19 10.57 -12.46 -4.54
N MET A 20 9.96 -11.29 -4.76
CA MET A 20 10.18 -10.11 -3.91
C MET A 20 9.33 -10.12 -2.64
N HIS A 21 8.23 -10.86 -2.61
CA HIS A 21 7.30 -10.86 -1.48
C HIS A 21 7.17 -12.24 -0.86
N ARG A 22 6.81 -12.26 0.43
CA ARG A 22 6.50 -13.47 1.16
C ARG A 22 5.22 -13.26 1.94
N TRP A 23 4.28 -14.18 1.75
CA TRP A 23 3.13 -14.33 2.62
C TRP A 23 3.52 -15.26 3.75
N ARG A 24 3.60 -14.75 4.98
CA ARG A 24 3.94 -15.52 6.19
C ARG A 24 2.70 -16.21 6.74
N GLU A 25 2.89 -17.33 7.43
CA GLU A 25 1.79 -18.11 8.02
C GLU A 25 1.03 -17.36 9.12
N ASP A 26 1.48 -16.20 9.58
CA ASP A 26 0.80 -15.34 10.54
C ASP A 26 -0.01 -14.20 9.89
N GLY A 27 -0.20 -14.23 8.56
CA GLY A 27 -0.99 -13.23 7.84
C GLY A 27 -0.20 -12.01 7.39
N VAL A 28 1.08 -11.90 7.76
CA VAL A 28 1.92 -10.78 7.34
C VAL A 28 2.40 -11.01 5.90
N LEU A 29 2.08 -10.06 5.02
CA LEU A 29 2.72 -9.92 3.72
C LEU A 29 3.97 -9.06 3.88
N GLU A 30 5.14 -9.58 3.55
CA GLU A 30 6.42 -8.88 3.74
C GLU A 30 7.23 -8.80 2.43
N SER A 31 8.01 -7.72 2.27
CA SER A 31 9.10 -7.67 1.29
C SER A 31 10.24 -8.58 1.76
N ARG A 32 10.82 -9.37 0.86
CA ARG A 32 11.93 -10.29 1.21
C ARG A 32 13.24 -9.56 1.50
N MET A 33 13.49 -8.43 0.84
CA MET A 33 14.78 -7.75 0.93
C MET A 33 14.97 -7.04 2.27
N GLY A 34 13.89 -6.53 2.88
CA GLY A 34 14.01 -5.69 4.08
C GLY A 34 12.78 -5.69 4.94
N ARG A 35 11.93 -6.69 4.75
CA ARG A 35 10.91 -7.09 5.72
C ARG A 35 9.90 -5.99 5.99
N ALA A 36 9.71 -5.09 5.02
CA ALA A 36 8.67 -4.08 5.07
C ALA A 36 7.32 -4.79 4.92
N ARG A 37 6.35 -4.43 5.77
CA ARG A 37 5.05 -5.08 5.79
C ARG A 37 4.16 -4.44 4.73
N GLY A 38 3.72 -5.22 3.75
CA GLY A 38 2.86 -4.74 2.68
C GLY A 38 1.40 -5.13 2.85
N ILE A 39 0.55 -4.42 2.13
CA ILE A 39 -0.85 -4.78 1.87
C ILE A 39 -1.16 -4.67 0.38
N PHE A 40 -2.12 -5.47 -0.09
CA PHE A 40 -2.82 -5.22 -1.34
C PHE A 40 -4.14 -4.55 -1.04
N ILE A 41 -4.35 -3.32 -1.52
CA ILE A 41 -5.57 -2.55 -1.28
C ILE A 41 -6.08 -1.96 -2.58
N GLU A 42 -7.39 -1.82 -2.71
CA GLU A 42 -8.03 -1.05 -3.76
C GLU A 42 -7.50 0.38 -3.74
N ARG A 43 -7.01 0.84 -4.89
CA ARG A 43 -6.55 2.21 -5.09
C ARG A 43 -7.62 3.19 -4.66
N ASP A 44 -8.86 2.95 -5.05
CA ASP A 44 -9.98 3.86 -4.80
C ASP A 44 -10.38 3.86 -3.32
N ALA A 45 -10.19 2.74 -2.60
CA ALA A 45 -10.35 2.70 -1.14
C ALA A 45 -9.33 3.62 -0.47
N PHE A 46 -8.05 3.50 -0.85
CA PHE A 46 -7.00 4.29 -0.21
C PHE A 46 -7.04 5.77 -0.62
N ALA A 47 -7.20 6.06 -1.91
CA ALA A 47 -7.30 7.42 -2.42
C ALA A 47 -8.53 8.14 -1.86
N GLY A 48 -9.70 7.49 -1.86
CA GLY A 48 -10.93 8.12 -1.40
C GLY A 48 -10.95 8.44 0.10
N VAL A 49 -10.24 7.67 0.95
CA VAL A 49 -10.02 8.06 2.35
C VAL A 49 -9.32 9.42 2.43
N LEU A 50 -8.27 9.63 1.63
CA LEU A 50 -7.48 10.87 1.65
C LEU A 50 -8.26 12.04 1.04
N GLU A 51 -8.98 11.80 -0.06
CA GLU A 51 -9.82 12.81 -0.71
C GLU A 51 -10.95 13.29 0.23
N ARG A 52 -11.62 12.37 0.93
CA ARG A 52 -12.66 12.71 1.91
C ARG A 52 -12.10 13.48 3.11
N MET A 53 -10.87 13.18 3.52
CA MET A 53 -10.19 13.96 4.56
C MET A 53 -9.89 15.37 4.07
N GLU A 54 -9.30 15.52 2.88
CA GLU A 54 -9.02 16.83 2.30
C GLU A 54 -10.30 17.68 2.16
N GLU A 55 -11.40 17.07 1.69
CA GLU A 55 -12.71 17.72 1.60
C GLU A 55 -13.24 18.15 2.97
N ALA A 56 -13.21 17.27 3.97
CA ALA A 56 -13.67 17.57 5.32
C ALA A 56 -12.87 18.72 5.97
N LEU A 57 -11.61 18.86 5.60
CA LEU A 57 -10.72 19.89 6.13
C LEU A 57 -10.83 21.23 5.41
N GLY A 58 -11.17 21.21 4.13
CA GLY A 58 -11.18 22.40 3.28
C GLY A 58 -9.79 23.04 3.08
N ILE A 59 -8.71 22.32 3.38
CA ILE A 59 -7.32 22.76 3.15
C ILE A 59 -6.51 21.68 2.44
N PRO A 60 -5.55 22.05 1.56
CA PRO A 60 -4.71 21.07 0.88
C PRO A 60 -3.77 20.33 1.85
N ILE A 61 -3.85 19.00 1.86
CA ILE A 61 -2.99 18.13 2.67
C ILE A 61 -1.75 17.64 1.89
N ASP A 62 -1.52 18.17 0.69
CA ASP A 62 -0.45 17.75 -0.24
C ASP A 62 0.92 17.60 0.42
N HIS A 63 1.32 18.60 1.21
CA HIS A 63 2.64 18.64 1.82
C HIS A 63 2.82 17.51 2.85
N ILE A 64 1.79 17.22 3.65
CA ILE A 64 1.76 16.10 4.62
C ILE A 64 1.90 14.78 3.86
N LEU A 65 1.09 14.60 2.81
CA LEU A 65 1.08 13.38 1.99
C LEU A 65 2.43 13.15 1.29
N ILE A 66 3.00 14.20 0.68
CA ILE A 66 4.30 14.12 -0.01
C ILE A 66 5.40 13.79 0.99
N ASP A 67 5.46 14.43 2.15
CA ASP A 67 6.55 14.23 3.10
C ASP A 67 6.47 12.87 3.81
N ALA A 68 5.26 12.41 4.17
CA ALA A 68 5.07 11.08 4.71
C ALA A 68 5.44 10.00 3.67
N LYS A 69 4.93 10.13 2.43
CA LYS A 69 5.15 9.12 1.39
C LYS A 69 6.59 9.10 0.87
N ARG A 70 7.26 10.26 0.82
CA ARG A 70 8.70 10.38 0.51
C ARG A 70 9.56 9.51 1.41
N ARG A 71 9.31 9.51 2.72
CA ARG A 71 10.11 8.74 3.68
C ARG A 71 9.86 7.24 3.55
N ASP A 72 8.59 6.86 3.44
CA ASP A 72 8.18 5.49 3.17
C ASP A 72 8.86 4.94 1.91
N ALA A 73 8.74 5.69 0.80
CA ALA A 73 9.34 5.31 -0.47
C ALA A 73 10.87 5.28 -0.41
N LYS A 74 11.51 6.21 0.31
CA LYS A 74 12.97 6.17 0.50
C LYS A 74 13.39 4.88 1.19
N LEU A 75 12.74 4.49 2.28
CA LEU A 75 13.06 3.23 2.98
C LEU A 75 12.81 2.01 2.10
N TYR A 76 11.70 2.01 1.38
CA TYR A 76 11.38 0.93 0.44
C TYR A 76 12.42 0.83 -0.70
N VAL A 77 12.86 1.95 -1.26
CA VAL A 77 13.90 1.96 -2.30
C VAL A 77 15.24 1.54 -1.70
N ASP A 78 15.55 1.97 -0.47
CA ASP A 78 16.76 1.57 0.23
C ASP A 78 16.81 0.06 0.45
N ASP A 79 15.66 -0.53 0.77
CA ASP A 79 15.46 -1.96 0.88
C ASP A 79 15.62 -2.70 -0.47
N VAL A 80 14.86 -2.31 -1.49
CA VAL A 80 14.91 -2.94 -2.82
C VAL A 80 16.33 -2.85 -3.42
N LEU A 81 17.05 -1.78 -3.10
CA LEU A 81 18.44 -1.55 -3.49
C LEU A 81 19.40 -1.89 -2.35
N SER A 82 19.13 -2.93 -1.57
CA SER A 82 20.07 -3.43 -0.57
C SER A 82 21.20 -4.27 -1.22
N GLY A 83 22.24 -4.56 -0.44
CA GLY A 83 23.35 -5.42 -0.85
C GLY A 83 24.37 -4.80 -1.82
N LEU A 84 25.20 -5.65 -2.45
CA LEU A 84 26.29 -5.22 -3.34
C LEU A 84 25.77 -4.55 -4.62
N ALA A 85 24.76 -5.13 -5.27
CA ALA A 85 24.16 -4.54 -6.47
C ALA A 85 23.52 -3.17 -6.17
N GLY A 86 22.86 -3.07 -5.02
CA GLY A 86 22.31 -1.83 -4.47
C GLY A 86 23.34 -0.72 -4.28
N ARG A 87 24.52 -1.05 -3.75
CA ARG A 87 25.64 -0.10 -3.62
C ARG A 87 26.16 0.35 -4.99
N ILE A 88 26.27 -0.56 -5.95
CA ILE A 88 26.74 -0.24 -7.31
C ILE A 88 25.78 0.72 -8.00
N VAL A 89 24.46 0.48 -7.96
CA VAL A 89 23.49 1.36 -8.64
C VAL A 89 23.42 2.76 -8.05
N ARG A 90 23.87 2.98 -6.81
CA ARG A 90 23.96 4.34 -6.22
C ARG A 90 25.21 5.11 -6.65
N LEU A 91 26.18 4.45 -7.30
CA LEU A 91 27.33 5.14 -7.89
C LEU A 91 26.87 5.98 -9.09
N ARG A 92 27.38 7.20 -9.20
CA ARG A 92 27.04 8.18 -10.25
C ARG A 92 26.85 7.61 -11.67
N PRO A 93 27.77 6.78 -12.22
CA PRO A 93 27.59 6.25 -13.58
C PRO A 93 26.42 5.26 -13.72
N PHE A 94 25.97 4.65 -12.61
CA PHE A 94 24.93 3.62 -12.62
C PHE A 94 23.59 4.08 -12.01
N ARG A 95 23.49 5.30 -11.45
CA ARG A 95 22.24 5.82 -10.84
C ARG A 95 21.04 5.78 -11.77
N ARG A 96 21.25 6.03 -13.06
CA ARG A 96 20.19 5.92 -14.07
C ARG A 96 19.55 4.53 -14.09
N LEU A 97 20.34 3.47 -13.86
CA LEU A 97 19.83 2.11 -13.76
C LEU A 97 18.94 1.93 -12.53
N GLY A 98 19.28 2.54 -11.40
CA GLY A 98 18.45 2.57 -10.20
C GLY A 98 17.05 3.11 -10.49
N TYR A 99 16.95 4.26 -11.17
CA TYR A 99 15.65 4.82 -11.58
C TYR A 99 14.89 3.90 -12.55
N ILE A 100 15.57 3.26 -13.51
CA ILE A 100 14.92 2.30 -14.42
C ILE A 100 14.33 1.11 -13.64
N VAL A 101 15.04 0.62 -12.62
CA VAL A 101 14.54 -0.45 -11.75
C VAL A 101 13.32 0.03 -10.96
N MET A 102 13.34 1.25 -10.42
CA MET A 102 12.21 1.83 -9.68
C MET A 102 10.99 2.09 -10.56
N VAL A 103 11.17 2.60 -11.78
CA VAL A 103 10.09 2.75 -12.76
C VAL A 103 9.40 1.41 -13.05
N ARG A 104 10.18 0.35 -13.25
CA ARG A 104 9.63 -1.00 -13.44
C ARG A 104 8.98 -1.55 -12.16
N GLN A 105 9.51 -1.19 -11.00
CA GLN A 105 8.95 -1.59 -9.72
C GLN A 105 7.57 -0.95 -9.54
N ALA A 106 7.42 0.35 -9.79
CA ALA A 106 6.14 1.06 -9.70
C ALA A 106 5.03 0.36 -10.49
N ALA A 107 5.31 -0.09 -11.72
CA ALA A 107 4.36 -0.87 -12.53
C ALA A 107 4.07 -2.26 -11.93
N THR A 108 5.07 -2.90 -11.33
CA THR A 108 4.94 -4.24 -10.73
C THR A 108 4.06 -4.23 -9.48
N ILE A 109 4.12 -3.17 -8.67
CA ILE A 109 3.31 -2.98 -7.45
C ILE A 109 2.03 -2.16 -7.69
N GLY A 110 1.68 -1.90 -8.95
CA GLY A 110 0.40 -1.28 -9.32
C GLY A 110 0.32 0.22 -9.07
N LEU A 111 1.42 0.93 -8.85
CA LEU A 111 1.39 2.37 -8.54
C LEU A 111 1.25 3.24 -9.77
N ALA A 112 1.97 2.91 -10.85
CA ALA A 112 1.95 3.72 -12.07
C ALA A 112 2.63 3.04 -13.25
N LYS A 113 2.25 3.46 -14.46
CA LYS A 113 3.11 3.35 -15.64
C LYS A 113 3.98 4.61 -15.74
N ALA A 114 5.19 4.50 -15.20
CA ALA A 114 6.15 5.60 -15.17
C ALA A 114 7.17 5.53 -16.32
N GLN A 115 7.76 6.66 -16.65
CA GLN A 115 8.82 6.84 -17.64
C GLN A 115 9.81 7.88 -17.15
N LEU A 116 11.11 7.56 -17.25
CA LEU A 116 12.17 8.53 -17.04
C LEU A 116 12.43 9.27 -18.35
N LEU A 117 12.05 10.55 -18.43
CA LEU A 117 12.23 11.36 -19.63
C LEU A 117 13.64 11.95 -19.71
N SER A 118 14.13 12.51 -18.60
CA SER A 118 15.44 13.13 -18.54
C SER A 118 16.06 12.97 -17.16
N TYR A 119 17.38 12.80 -17.13
CA TYR A 119 18.12 12.64 -15.89
C TYR A 119 19.53 13.22 -16.02
N ARG A 120 19.92 14.03 -15.04
CA ARG A 120 21.27 14.53 -14.82
C ARG A 120 21.63 14.33 -13.35
N ALA A 121 22.59 13.44 -13.09
CA ALA A 121 22.97 13.02 -11.75
C ALA A 121 23.28 14.21 -10.82
N GLY A 122 22.69 14.20 -9.63
CA GLY A 122 22.79 15.25 -8.63
C GLY A 122 22.29 16.64 -9.05
N LYS A 123 21.56 16.75 -10.18
CA LYS A 123 21.08 18.05 -10.71
C LYS A 123 19.59 18.07 -11.02
N LYS A 124 19.09 17.12 -11.82
CA LYS A 124 17.72 17.14 -12.32
C LYS A 124 17.21 15.75 -12.63
N PHE A 125 15.97 15.48 -12.25
CA PHE A 125 15.18 14.33 -12.69
C PHE A 125 13.90 14.86 -13.34
N ILE A 126 13.47 14.27 -14.46
CA ILE A 126 12.16 14.53 -15.09
C ILE A 126 11.50 13.18 -15.37
N GLY A 127 10.36 12.97 -14.73
CA GLY A 127 9.51 11.79 -14.92
C GLY A 127 8.15 12.16 -15.48
N ARG A 128 7.56 11.19 -16.17
CA ARG A 128 6.15 11.18 -16.58
C ARG A 128 5.51 9.88 -16.10
N ALA A 129 4.28 9.94 -15.62
CA ALA A 129 3.52 8.76 -15.26
C ALA A 129 2.05 8.88 -15.69
N SER A 130 1.52 7.82 -16.29
CA SER A 130 0.10 7.73 -16.64
C SER A 130 -0.28 6.30 -16.97
N PRO A 131 -1.28 5.71 -16.30
CA PRO A 131 -2.00 6.26 -15.14
C PRO A 131 -1.14 6.24 -13.87
N VAL A 132 -1.57 6.98 -12.85
CA VAL A 132 -1.01 7.00 -11.48
C VAL A 132 -2.09 6.62 -10.47
N TYR A 133 -1.72 5.91 -9.41
CA TYR A 133 -2.66 5.50 -8.38
C TYR A 133 -3.17 6.70 -7.57
N HIS A 134 -2.30 7.67 -7.29
CA HIS A 134 -2.67 8.93 -6.67
C HIS A 134 -1.59 9.97 -7.02
N PRO A 135 -1.92 11.12 -7.64
CA PRO A 135 -0.93 12.06 -8.14
C PRO A 135 0.05 12.56 -7.07
N VAL A 136 -0.48 13.08 -5.95
CA VAL A 136 0.30 13.68 -4.86
C VAL A 136 1.19 12.66 -4.15
N LEU A 137 0.62 11.52 -3.73
CA LEU A 137 1.41 10.45 -3.11
C LEU A 137 2.51 9.93 -4.05
N PHE A 138 2.23 9.82 -5.36
CA PHE A 138 3.23 9.39 -6.33
C PHE A 138 4.38 10.41 -6.47
N VAL A 139 4.14 11.72 -6.25
CA VAL A 139 5.23 12.70 -6.11
C VAL A 139 6.11 12.33 -4.92
N GLY A 140 5.50 12.00 -3.77
CA GLY A 140 6.20 11.47 -2.61
C GLY A 140 7.05 10.25 -2.95
N ASP A 141 6.49 9.26 -3.66
CA ASP A 141 7.24 8.07 -4.10
C ASP A 141 8.49 8.42 -4.92
N VAL A 142 8.32 9.34 -5.87
CA VAL A 142 9.40 9.79 -6.76
C VAL A 142 10.45 10.59 -6.00
N CYS A 143 10.05 11.43 -5.04
CA CYS A 143 10.95 12.11 -4.11
C CYS A 143 11.76 11.11 -3.28
N GLY A 144 11.12 10.11 -2.68
CA GLY A 144 11.80 9.10 -1.87
C GLY A 144 12.83 8.28 -2.67
N ALA A 145 12.47 7.90 -3.90
CA ALA A 145 13.40 7.22 -4.81
C ALA A 145 14.60 8.09 -5.18
N PHE A 146 14.39 9.38 -5.44
CA PHE A 146 15.46 10.34 -5.69
C PHE A 146 16.38 10.48 -4.48
N GLU A 147 15.82 10.63 -3.29
CA GLU A 147 16.58 10.80 -2.04
C GLU A 147 17.44 9.58 -1.72
N SER A 148 16.91 8.37 -1.94
CA SER A 148 17.67 7.12 -1.78
C SER A 148 18.83 7.00 -2.78
N LEU A 149 18.62 7.40 -4.05
CA LEU A 149 19.61 7.23 -5.11
C LEU A 149 20.66 8.36 -5.14
N GLU A 150 20.25 9.59 -4.87
CA GLU A 150 21.13 10.76 -4.92
C GLU A 150 21.79 11.07 -3.59
N GLY A 151 21.17 10.68 -2.46
CA GLY A 151 21.60 11.07 -1.11
C GLY A 151 21.36 12.55 -0.82
N LYS A 152 20.38 13.17 -1.49
CA LYS A 152 20.02 14.59 -1.36
C LYS A 152 18.51 14.75 -1.29
N ARG A 153 18.01 15.67 -0.45
CA ARG A 153 16.58 15.99 -0.36
C ARG A 153 16.06 16.44 -1.73
N ALA A 154 14.86 16.00 -2.10
CA ALA A 154 14.23 16.39 -3.35
C ALA A 154 13.32 17.62 -3.14
N LYS A 155 13.44 18.61 -4.02
CA LYS A 155 12.47 19.69 -4.21
C LYS A 155 11.63 19.37 -5.45
N PRO A 156 10.37 18.94 -5.29
CA PRO A 156 9.51 18.60 -6.42
C PRO A 156 8.86 19.84 -7.04
N VAL A 157 8.72 19.81 -8.36
CA VAL A 157 7.78 20.62 -9.14
C VAL A 157 6.93 19.62 -9.91
N TYR A 158 5.61 19.67 -9.76
CA TYR A 158 4.72 18.66 -10.31
C TYR A 158 3.42 19.26 -10.85
N GLY A 159 2.74 18.48 -11.68
CA GLY A 159 1.44 18.84 -12.23
C GLY A 159 1.00 17.88 -13.33
N SER A 160 -0.23 18.08 -13.81
CA SER A 160 -0.79 17.35 -14.93
C SER A 160 -0.56 18.08 -16.25
N ILE A 161 -0.28 17.32 -17.31
CA ILE A 161 -0.35 17.77 -18.70
C ILE A 161 -1.20 16.74 -19.45
N GLY A 162 -2.46 17.11 -19.74
CA GLY A 162 -3.48 16.15 -20.16
C GLY A 162 -3.72 15.10 -19.07
N GLU A 163 -3.76 13.82 -19.47
CA GLU A 163 -3.96 12.69 -18.54
C GLU A 163 -2.66 12.20 -17.88
N ALA A 164 -1.53 12.85 -18.16
CA ALA A 164 -0.24 12.43 -17.64
C ALA A 164 0.23 13.34 -16.52
N TRP A 165 0.76 12.70 -15.48
CA TRP A 165 1.41 13.39 -14.37
C TRP A 165 2.89 13.57 -14.65
N TYR A 166 3.40 14.76 -14.37
CA TYR A 166 4.80 15.12 -14.54
C TYR A 166 5.40 15.50 -13.19
N SER A 167 6.63 15.04 -12.96
CA SER A 167 7.42 15.40 -11.79
C SER A 167 8.82 15.78 -12.23
N GLU A 168 9.20 17.02 -11.93
CA GLU A 168 10.58 17.48 -11.99
C GLU A 168 11.15 17.55 -10.57
N LEU A 169 12.31 16.93 -10.34
CA LEU A 169 12.99 17.01 -9.05
C LEU A 169 14.33 17.71 -9.18
N TYR A 170 14.58 18.57 -8.20
CA TYR A 170 15.84 19.28 -8.00
C TYR A 170 16.42 18.89 -6.63
N PRO A 171 17.75 18.85 -6.46
CA PRO A 171 18.32 18.75 -5.13
C PRO A 171 17.97 20.01 -4.32
N ASP A 172 17.48 19.83 -3.10
CA ASP A 172 17.34 20.91 -2.14
C ASP A 172 18.56 20.95 -1.23
N GLU A 173 19.32 22.06 -1.28
CA GLU A 173 20.53 22.26 -0.48
C GLU A 173 20.26 23.09 0.78
N ASN A 174 19.06 23.64 0.94
CA ASN A 174 18.73 24.60 1.99
C ASN A 174 17.89 24.02 3.12
N VAL A 175 17.41 22.78 3.00
CA VAL A 175 16.49 22.21 3.98
C VAL A 175 17.26 21.29 4.93
N PRO A 176 17.26 21.60 6.25
CA PRO A 176 17.83 20.72 7.27
C PRO A 176 17.19 19.33 7.22
N HIS A 177 17.91 18.34 7.75
CA HIS A 177 17.33 17.01 7.96
C HIS A 177 16.19 17.12 8.97
N GLU A 178 14.94 16.93 8.54
CA GLU A 178 13.78 16.98 9.43
C GLU A 178 13.45 15.60 9.99
N GLU A 179 13.69 15.43 11.28
CA GLU A 179 13.39 14.20 12.03
C GLU A 179 11.88 13.96 12.26
N ARG A 180 10.99 14.89 11.88
CA ARG A 180 9.57 14.93 12.33
C ARG A 180 8.67 13.72 12.03
N LEU A 181 9.07 12.74 11.22
CA LEU A 181 8.25 11.57 10.86
C LEU A 181 9.09 10.29 10.94
N GLU A 182 8.96 9.58 12.05
CA GLU A 182 9.51 8.24 12.24
C GLU A 182 8.50 7.21 11.75
N LEU A 183 8.96 6.23 10.96
CA LEU A 183 8.15 5.07 10.63
C LEU A 183 8.11 4.15 11.85
N GLU A 184 6.96 4.16 12.53
CA GLU A 184 6.70 3.21 13.61
C GLU A 184 6.35 1.85 13.01
N LYS A 185 7.12 0.82 13.38
CA LYS A 185 6.83 -0.54 12.94
C LYS A 185 5.47 -0.99 13.49
N THR A 186 4.64 -1.56 12.62
CA THR A 186 3.35 -2.10 13.05
C THR A 186 3.58 -3.31 13.95
N PRO A 187 2.99 -3.34 15.16
CA PRO A 187 3.12 -4.48 16.07
C PRO A 187 2.59 -5.77 15.44
N GLU A 188 3.30 -6.87 15.70
CA GLU A 188 2.94 -8.21 15.24
C GLU A 188 2.68 -9.10 16.45
N VAL A 189 1.60 -9.89 16.40
CA VAL A 189 1.20 -10.88 17.39
C VAL A 189 1.12 -12.27 16.74
N PRO A 190 1.26 -13.37 17.51
CA PRO A 190 1.11 -14.72 16.98
C PRO A 190 -0.26 -14.93 16.32
N ALA A 191 -0.28 -15.43 15.09
CA ALA A 191 -1.50 -15.73 14.35
C ALA A 191 -1.26 -16.89 13.37
N ARG A 192 -2.34 -17.42 12.78
CA ARG A 192 -2.28 -18.47 11.76
C ARG A 192 -3.26 -18.20 10.62
N ALA A 193 -2.74 -17.84 9.45
CA ALA A 193 -3.51 -17.53 8.25
C ALA A 193 -3.93 -18.78 7.46
N GLY A 194 -3.09 -19.83 7.42
CA GLY A 194 -3.44 -21.14 6.86
C GLY A 194 -3.66 -21.13 5.33
N TYR A 195 -2.71 -20.62 4.56
CA TYR A 195 -2.87 -20.52 3.11
C TYR A 195 -2.77 -21.85 2.38
N GLU A 196 -3.64 -22.06 1.40
CA GLU A 196 -3.35 -22.98 0.31
C GLU A 196 -2.36 -22.33 -0.67
N ARG A 197 -1.27 -23.01 -1.01
CA ARG A 197 -0.15 -22.44 -1.76
C ARG A 197 0.06 -23.13 -3.11
N CYS A 198 0.47 -22.34 -4.09
CA CYS A 198 0.91 -22.84 -5.39
C CYS A 198 2.13 -23.76 -5.22
N ALA A 199 2.01 -25.02 -5.65
CA ALA A 199 3.10 -26.00 -5.57
C ALA A 199 4.38 -25.57 -6.32
N LYS A 200 4.27 -24.68 -7.32
CA LYS A 200 5.42 -24.24 -8.14
C LYS A 200 6.17 -23.03 -7.57
N CYS A 201 5.45 -22.01 -7.07
CA CYS A 201 6.09 -20.75 -6.65
C CYS A 201 5.83 -20.37 -5.17
N GLY A 202 4.99 -21.12 -4.46
CA GLY A 202 4.75 -20.97 -3.02
C GLY A 202 3.87 -19.78 -2.61
N VAL A 203 3.43 -18.94 -3.55
CA VAL A 203 2.45 -17.87 -3.26
C VAL A 203 1.09 -18.48 -2.92
N PRO A 204 0.28 -17.86 -2.05
CA PRO A 204 -1.09 -18.31 -1.81
C PRO A 204 -1.90 -18.36 -3.11
N LEU A 205 -2.73 -19.39 -3.29
CA LEU A 205 -3.49 -19.59 -4.53
C LEU A 205 -4.43 -18.43 -4.84
N GLY A 206 -5.01 -17.79 -3.82
CA GLY A 206 -5.86 -16.61 -4.00
C GLY A 206 -5.19 -15.43 -4.71
N ILE A 207 -3.85 -15.30 -4.63
CA ILE A 207 -3.09 -14.27 -5.37
C ILE A 207 -3.15 -14.50 -6.89
N GLY A 208 -3.45 -15.73 -7.32
CA GLY A 208 -3.69 -16.04 -8.73
C GLY A 208 -4.94 -15.37 -9.31
N ASN A 209 -5.84 -14.86 -8.47
CA ASN A 209 -7.01 -14.07 -8.90
C ASN A 209 -6.64 -12.64 -9.32
N TYR A 210 -5.38 -12.23 -9.19
CA TYR A 210 -4.95 -10.89 -9.58
C TYR A 210 -4.34 -10.92 -10.98
N ARG A 211 -4.66 -9.90 -11.78
CA ARG A 211 -4.10 -9.68 -13.11
C ARG A 211 -3.13 -8.50 -13.08
N TRP A 212 -1.86 -8.76 -13.33
CA TRP A 212 -0.84 -7.72 -13.50
C TRP A 212 -0.83 -7.22 -14.95
N ASP A 213 -1.31 -6.00 -15.17
CA ASP A 213 -1.09 -5.27 -16.41
C ASP A 213 0.12 -4.36 -16.27
N LEU A 214 1.31 -4.93 -16.49
CA LEU A 214 2.56 -4.19 -16.41
C LEU A 214 2.68 -3.10 -17.49
N GLY A 215 1.95 -3.23 -18.59
CA GLY A 215 1.91 -2.25 -19.67
C GLY A 215 1.17 -0.98 -19.27
N GLN A 216 0.18 -1.10 -18.38
CA GLN A 216 -0.54 0.01 -17.76
C GLN A 216 -0.06 0.32 -16.34
N GLY A 217 0.83 -0.50 -15.77
CA GLY A 217 1.30 -0.37 -14.39
C GLY A 217 0.19 -0.55 -13.36
N LYS A 218 -0.76 -1.44 -13.64
CA LYS A 218 -1.91 -1.73 -12.78
C LYS A 218 -1.95 -3.19 -12.36
N ILE A 219 -2.51 -3.44 -11.18
CA ILE A 219 -2.91 -4.77 -10.73
C ILE A 219 -4.43 -4.73 -10.65
N PHE A 220 -5.10 -5.71 -11.21
CA PHE A 220 -6.55 -5.80 -11.13
C PHE A 220 -6.94 -7.00 -10.29
N ASP A 221 -7.90 -6.81 -9.40
CA ASP A 221 -8.64 -7.94 -8.85
C ASP A 221 -9.58 -8.48 -9.93
N GLN A 222 -9.49 -9.75 -10.29
CA GLN A 222 -10.36 -10.31 -11.32
C GLN A 222 -11.80 -10.53 -10.84
N ALA A 223 -12.04 -10.57 -9.53
CA ALA A 223 -13.38 -10.74 -8.97
C ALA A 223 -14.19 -9.44 -8.97
N THR A 224 -13.54 -8.30 -8.69
CA THR A 224 -14.21 -6.99 -8.61
C THR A 224 -13.84 -6.03 -9.74
N GLY A 225 -12.82 -6.35 -10.55
CA GLY A 225 -12.28 -5.44 -11.57
C GLY A 225 -11.52 -4.23 -11.00
N GLU A 226 -11.44 -4.10 -9.68
CA GLU A 226 -10.82 -2.96 -9.00
C GLU A 226 -9.30 -2.92 -9.22
N TRP A 227 -8.76 -1.70 -9.31
CA TRP A 227 -7.32 -1.49 -9.38
C TRP A 227 -6.71 -1.64 -7.98
N LEU A 228 -5.94 -2.71 -7.77
CA LEU A 228 -5.16 -2.94 -6.57
C LEU A 228 -3.77 -2.27 -6.64
N ILE A 229 -3.31 -1.78 -5.50
CA ILE A 229 -1.94 -1.33 -5.27
C ILE A 229 -1.30 -2.17 -4.17
N TYR A 230 0.00 -2.40 -4.27
CA TYR A 230 0.79 -2.85 -3.13
C TYR A 230 1.42 -1.63 -2.46
N ILE A 231 1.15 -1.45 -1.17
CA ILE A 231 1.71 -0.35 -0.37
C ILE A 231 2.20 -0.86 0.98
N ASN A 232 3.21 -0.18 1.52
CA ASN A 232 3.77 -0.46 2.84
C ASN A 232 2.82 0.02 3.94
N VAL A 233 2.61 -0.82 4.95
CA VAL A 233 1.69 -0.57 6.07
C VAL A 233 2.19 0.58 6.93
N GLU A 234 3.50 0.62 7.22
CA GLU A 234 4.11 1.70 8.00
C GLU A 234 3.90 3.07 7.33
N GLY A 235 3.95 3.12 5.99
CA GLY A 235 3.70 4.35 5.23
C GLY A 235 2.26 4.82 5.36
N VAL A 236 1.29 3.90 5.22
CA VAL A 236 -0.15 4.21 5.40
C VAL A 236 -0.43 4.70 6.81
N ASN A 237 0.03 3.96 7.83
CA ASN A 237 -0.16 4.34 9.23
C ASN A 237 0.51 5.66 9.58
N THR A 238 1.67 5.96 9.00
CA THR A 238 2.33 7.24 9.23
C THR A 238 1.52 8.39 8.63
N VAL A 239 1.01 8.26 7.41
CA VAL A 239 0.12 9.28 6.81
C VAL A 239 -1.08 9.54 7.73
N LEU A 240 -1.78 8.48 8.15
CA LEU A 240 -2.99 8.61 8.97
C LEU A 240 -2.71 9.18 10.36
N ARG A 241 -1.60 8.80 10.99
CA ARG A 241 -1.18 9.32 12.30
C ARG A 241 -0.81 10.80 12.23
N GLU A 242 -0.16 11.25 11.17
CA GLU A 242 0.15 12.68 11.02
C GLU A 242 -1.11 13.51 10.77
N LEU A 243 -2.02 12.99 9.95
CA LEU A 243 -3.33 13.61 9.79
C LEU A 243 -4.06 13.68 11.14
N GLU A 244 -4.07 12.61 11.93
CA GLU A 244 -4.64 12.63 13.29
C GLU A 244 -3.96 13.64 14.22
N ARG A 245 -2.62 13.77 14.17
CA ARG A 245 -1.86 14.76 14.97
C ARG A 245 -2.16 16.20 14.57
N GLU A 246 -2.32 16.47 13.28
CA GLU A 246 -2.57 17.82 12.79
C GLU A 246 -4.04 18.22 12.90
N ILE A 247 -4.96 17.26 12.85
CA ILE A 247 -6.39 17.51 12.63
C ILE A 247 -7.24 17.11 13.85
N GLY A 248 -6.83 16.08 14.57
CA GLY A 248 -7.49 15.60 15.78
C GLY A 248 -8.14 14.22 15.65
N GLU A 249 -8.85 13.85 16.72
CA GLU A 249 -9.36 12.49 17.00
C GLU A 249 -10.52 12.04 16.08
N GLU A 250 -10.99 12.89 15.17
CA GLU A 250 -12.04 12.52 14.21
C GLU A 250 -11.51 11.66 13.05
N ILE A 251 -10.19 11.70 12.79
CA ILE A 251 -9.56 11.02 11.66
C ILE A 251 -9.85 9.50 11.65
N PRO A 252 -9.65 8.75 12.75
CA PRO A 252 -10.00 7.33 12.79
C PRO A 252 -11.47 7.03 12.43
N ARG A 253 -12.41 7.88 12.88
CA ARG A 253 -13.83 7.72 12.56
C ARG A 253 -14.11 7.93 11.07
N MET A 254 -13.52 8.94 10.45
CA MET A 254 -13.66 9.19 9.01
C MET A 254 -13.09 8.02 8.17
N VAL A 255 -11.92 7.49 8.56
CA VAL A 255 -11.31 6.32 7.93
C VAL A 255 -12.26 5.12 8.00
N TYR A 256 -12.80 4.86 9.19
CA TYR A 256 -13.75 3.78 9.42
C TYR A 256 -14.98 3.94 8.53
N GLU A 257 -15.68 5.08 8.61
CA GLU A 257 -16.91 5.34 7.85
C GLU A 257 -16.70 5.20 6.34
N PHE A 258 -15.62 5.78 5.81
CA PHE A 258 -15.31 5.66 4.38
C PHE A 258 -15.03 4.21 3.99
N THR A 259 -14.26 3.49 4.81
CA THR A 259 -13.94 2.08 4.53
C THR A 259 -15.22 1.23 4.53
N VAL A 260 -16.14 1.47 5.47
CA VAL A 260 -17.46 0.81 5.48
C VAL A 260 -18.19 1.09 4.18
N ASP A 261 -18.33 2.36 3.80
CA ASP A 261 -19.11 2.76 2.62
C ASP A 261 -18.53 2.17 1.32
N PHE A 262 -17.19 2.20 1.17
CA PHE A 262 -16.50 1.67 0.00
C PHE A 262 -16.68 0.16 -0.14
N TYR A 263 -16.37 -0.61 0.89
CA TYR A 263 -16.47 -2.07 0.81
C TYR A 263 -17.92 -2.56 0.80
N SER A 264 -18.85 -1.84 1.43
CA SER A 264 -20.29 -2.14 1.33
C SER A 264 -20.81 -1.95 -0.09
N ARG A 265 -20.28 -0.96 -0.82
CA ARG A 265 -20.58 -0.76 -2.24
C ARG A 265 -20.03 -1.93 -3.07
N LEU A 266 -18.77 -2.31 -2.89
CA LEU A 266 -18.18 -3.43 -3.62
C LEU A 266 -18.91 -4.75 -3.36
N ALA A 267 -19.28 -5.05 -2.10
CA ALA A 267 -20.02 -6.26 -1.77
C ALA A 267 -21.40 -6.32 -2.47
N ARG A 268 -22.07 -5.16 -2.65
CA ARG A 268 -23.34 -5.06 -3.39
C ARG A 268 -23.17 -5.18 -4.90
N GLU A 269 -22.12 -4.58 -5.46
CA GLU A 269 -21.84 -4.61 -6.91
C GLU A 269 -21.34 -5.99 -7.37
N TYR A 270 -20.62 -6.70 -6.51
CA TYR A 270 -20.00 -8.00 -6.80
C TYR A 270 -20.42 -9.07 -5.79
N PRO A 271 -21.72 -9.48 -5.79
CA PRO A 271 -22.21 -10.50 -4.88
C PRO A 271 -21.50 -11.84 -5.13
N GLY A 272 -21.09 -12.51 -4.05
CA GLY A 272 -20.33 -13.77 -4.13
C GLY A 272 -18.86 -13.60 -4.53
N SER A 273 -18.34 -12.37 -4.55
CA SER A 273 -16.90 -12.13 -4.60
C SER A 273 -16.22 -12.56 -3.29
N PHE A 274 -14.89 -12.52 -3.24
CA PHE A 274 -14.10 -12.83 -2.04
C PHE A 274 -14.43 -11.94 -0.82
N LEU A 275 -15.23 -10.88 -1.01
CA LEU A 275 -15.77 -10.05 0.06
C LEU A 275 -16.96 -10.71 0.79
N SER A 276 -17.29 -11.96 0.48
CA SER A 276 -18.35 -12.73 1.15
C SER A 276 -18.04 -13.07 2.59
N ASP A 277 -16.75 -13.14 2.94
CA ASP A 277 -16.28 -13.42 4.30
C ASP A 277 -14.99 -12.61 4.56
N LEU A 278 -14.36 -12.79 5.72
CA LEU A 278 -13.15 -12.06 6.12
C LEU A 278 -11.85 -12.76 5.68
N ALA A 279 -11.90 -13.89 4.98
CA ALA A 279 -10.71 -14.64 4.61
C ALA A 279 -9.78 -13.85 3.66
N PHE A 280 -10.33 -12.93 2.87
CA PHE A 280 -9.55 -12.06 2.00
C PHE A 280 -8.58 -11.15 2.76
N MET A 281 -8.89 -10.80 4.01
CA MET A 281 -8.04 -9.94 4.83
C MET A 281 -6.67 -10.55 5.03
N LYS A 282 -6.61 -11.89 5.22
CA LYS A 282 -5.38 -12.66 5.34
C LYS A 282 -4.55 -12.54 4.06
N LEU A 283 -5.19 -12.82 2.93
CA LEU A 283 -4.54 -12.83 1.61
C LEU A 283 -3.90 -11.48 1.28
N ARG A 284 -4.57 -10.40 1.67
CA ARG A 284 -4.19 -9.01 1.36
C ARG A 284 -3.31 -8.35 2.41
N GLY A 285 -3.03 -9.02 3.52
CA GLY A 285 -2.17 -8.52 4.60
C GLY A 285 -2.85 -7.55 5.57
N PHE A 286 -4.19 -7.44 5.53
CA PHE A 286 -4.97 -6.56 6.42
C PHE A 286 -5.03 -7.08 7.86
N GLY A 287 -4.88 -8.38 8.04
CA GLY A 287 -4.87 -9.07 9.32
C GLY A 287 -5.42 -10.48 9.21
N VAL A 288 -5.40 -11.18 10.34
CA VAL A 288 -5.92 -12.54 10.49
C VAL A 288 -7.13 -12.49 11.42
N PRO A 289 -8.36 -12.55 10.88
CA PRO A 289 -9.53 -12.65 11.71
C PRO A 289 -9.52 -14.00 12.45
N GLU A 290 -10.01 -14.02 13.68
CA GLU A 290 -10.14 -15.25 14.46
C GLU A 290 -11.14 -16.21 13.82
N ARG A 291 -12.18 -15.65 13.21
CA ARG A 291 -13.15 -16.35 12.37
C ARG A 291 -13.26 -15.64 11.03
N ASP A 292 -13.15 -16.41 9.96
CA ASP A 292 -13.33 -15.88 8.60
C ASP A 292 -14.79 -15.51 8.36
N ASP A 293 -15.74 -16.33 8.83
CA ASP A 293 -17.18 -16.13 8.62
C ASP A 293 -17.96 -16.22 9.95
N PRO A 294 -17.79 -15.25 10.88
CA PRO A 294 -18.56 -15.21 12.12
C PRO A 294 -20.04 -14.92 11.88
N GLY A 295 -20.92 -15.68 12.54
CA GLY A 295 -22.35 -15.36 12.60
C GLY A 295 -22.65 -14.15 13.49
N GLU A 296 -23.90 -13.66 13.48
CA GLU A 296 -24.35 -12.49 14.26
C GLU A 296 -24.05 -12.62 15.76
N GLU A 297 -24.33 -13.79 16.37
CA GLU A 297 -24.04 -14.02 17.80
C GLU A 297 -22.54 -13.93 18.11
N GLU A 298 -21.70 -14.39 17.19
CA GLU A 298 -20.25 -14.38 17.33
C GLU A 298 -19.70 -12.96 17.16
N LEU A 299 -20.24 -12.20 16.20
CA LEU A 299 -19.94 -10.77 16.05
C LEU A 299 -20.41 -9.96 17.26
N GLY A 300 -21.54 -10.31 17.89
CA GLY A 300 -21.99 -9.69 19.14
C GLY A 300 -21.01 -9.90 20.30
N LYS A 301 -20.34 -11.06 20.36
CA LYS A 301 -19.25 -11.33 21.32
C LYS A 301 -17.94 -10.65 20.92
N GLY A 302 -17.74 -10.46 19.62
CA GLY A 302 -16.62 -9.80 19.01
C GLY A 302 -15.73 -10.75 18.22
N ASN A 303 -15.24 -10.28 17.07
CA ASN A 303 -14.26 -10.99 16.25
C ASN A 303 -12.90 -10.30 16.32
N LEU A 304 -11.89 -11.00 16.84
CA LEU A 304 -10.55 -10.46 17.00
C LEU A 304 -9.76 -10.61 15.69
N VAL A 305 -9.27 -9.50 15.15
CA VAL A 305 -8.36 -9.48 14.01
C VAL A 305 -6.93 -9.28 14.53
N ARG A 306 -6.10 -10.31 14.38
CA ARG A 306 -4.68 -10.31 14.76
C ARG A 306 -3.83 -9.78 13.62
N ASN A 307 -2.66 -9.22 13.94
CA ASN A 307 -1.81 -8.54 12.95
C ASN A 307 -2.62 -7.54 12.12
N ALA A 308 -3.49 -6.76 12.74
CA ALA A 308 -4.23 -5.73 12.01
C ALA A 308 -3.24 -4.71 11.41
N PHE A 309 -3.46 -4.30 10.15
CA PHE A 309 -2.58 -3.30 9.53
C PHE A 309 -2.91 -1.89 10.01
N ASN A 310 -4.20 -1.57 10.14
CA ASN A 310 -4.70 -0.28 10.60
C ASN A 310 -6.09 -0.49 11.25
N ALA A 311 -6.28 -0.01 12.47
CA ALA A 311 -7.47 -0.31 13.27
C ALA A 311 -8.81 0.14 12.63
N PRO A 312 -9.00 1.43 12.30
CA PRO A 312 -10.26 1.88 11.73
C PRO A 312 -10.56 1.29 10.35
N MET A 313 -9.54 1.06 9.50
CA MET A 313 -9.77 0.40 8.21
C MET A 313 -10.18 -1.07 8.40
N VAL A 314 -9.51 -1.80 9.29
CA VAL A 314 -9.86 -3.20 9.59
C VAL A 314 -11.27 -3.30 10.15
N ALA A 315 -11.64 -2.43 11.09
CA ALA A 315 -13.00 -2.37 11.63
C ALA A 315 -14.02 -2.06 10.53
N GLY A 316 -13.71 -1.12 9.63
CA GLY A 316 -14.59 -0.74 8.54
C GLY A 316 -14.79 -1.85 7.52
N MET A 317 -13.75 -2.65 7.22
CA MET A 317 -13.85 -3.83 6.37
C MET A 317 -14.75 -4.90 6.99
N VAL A 318 -14.57 -5.19 8.29
CA VAL A 318 -15.43 -6.16 9.00
C VAL A 318 -16.88 -5.69 8.97
N ALA A 319 -17.13 -4.44 9.36
CA ALA A 319 -18.46 -3.86 9.35
C ALA A 319 -19.07 -3.88 7.94
N ALA A 320 -18.31 -3.59 6.88
CA ALA A 320 -18.81 -3.62 5.50
C ALA A 320 -19.31 -4.99 5.05
N VAL A 321 -18.58 -6.07 5.38
CA VAL A 321 -18.97 -7.44 5.04
C VAL A 321 -20.31 -7.82 5.69
N TYR A 322 -20.55 -7.36 6.92
CA TYR A 322 -21.72 -7.74 7.72
C TYR A 322 -22.82 -6.66 7.82
N ARG A 323 -22.65 -5.46 7.24
CA ARG A 323 -23.64 -4.35 7.33
C ARG A 323 -25.00 -4.71 6.70
N GLY A 324 -25.04 -5.67 5.78
CA GLY A 324 -26.29 -6.24 5.26
C GLY A 324 -27.21 -6.82 6.33
N GLN A 325 -26.70 -7.08 7.55
CA GLN A 325 -27.43 -7.58 8.71
C GLN A 325 -28.03 -6.46 9.59
N GLY A 326 -27.84 -5.18 9.23
CA GLY A 326 -28.49 -4.05 9.91
C GLY A 326 -27.88 -3.62 11.26
N GLY A 327 -26.75 -4.20 11.66
CA GLY A 327 -26.06 -3.90 12.92
C GLY A 327 -25.24 -2.61 12.91
N ARG A 328 -25.06 -2.02 14.11
CA ARG A 328 -24.00 -1.02 14.36
C ARG A 328 -22.72 -1.77 14.76
N PHE A 329 -21.56 -1.22 14.44
CA PHE A 329 -20.29 -1.84 14.78
C PHE A 329 -19.42 -0.88 15.58
N ASP A 330 -18.81 -1.42 16.63
CA ASP A 330 -17.81 -0.76 17.45
C ASP A 330 -16.49 -1.54 17.38
N TRP A 331 -15.37 -0.88 17.64
CA TRP A 331 -14.08 -1.54 17.70
C TRP A 331 -13.22 -1.03 18.85
N GLU A 332 -12.34 -1.91 19.34
CA GLU A 332 -11.32 -1.60 20.33
C GLU A 332 -9.98 -2.21 19.93
N VAL A 333 -8.90 -1.68 20.49
CA VAL A 333 -7.53 -2.19 20.32
C VAL A 333 -7.09 -2.75 21.68
N PRO A 334 -7.44 -4.02 22.00
CA PRO A 334 -7.19 -4.57 23.33
C PRO A 334 -5.68 -4.73 23.60
N GLU A 335 -4.92 -5.04 22.54
CA GLU A 335 -3.46 -4.98 22.54
C GLU A 335 -2.93 -4.48 21.20
N ARG A 336 -1.71 -3.94 21.21
CA ARG A 336 -1.02 -3.47 20.01
C ARG A 336 -0.91 -4.59 18.96
N GLY A 337 -1.36 -4.31 17.74
CA GLY A 337 -1.37 -5.29 16.63
C GLY A 337 -2.65 -6.11 16.52
N THR A 338 -3.65 -5.85 17.37
CA THR A 338 -4.97 -6.48 17.29
C THR A 338 -6.09 -5.44 17.18
N VAL A 339 -7.22 -5.86 16.62
CA VAL A 339 -8.46 -5.08 16.58
C VAL A 339 -9.59 -6.01 16.91
N LEU A 340 -10.37 -5.72 17.95
CA LEU A 340 -11.60 -6.45 18.24
C LEU A 340 -12.77 -5.65 17.69
N VAL A 341 -13.55 -6.26 16.80
CA VAL A 341 -14.74 -5.63 16.20
C VAL A 341 -15.98 -6.33 16.75
N ARG A 342 -16.95 -5.57 17.26
CA ARG A 342 -18.22 -6.07 17.80
C ARG A 342 -19.39 -5.48 17.04
N MET A 343 -20.43 -6.30 16.84
CA MET A 343 -21.74 -5.82 16.41
C MET A 343 -22.58 -5.48 17.65
N ALA A 344 -23.10 -4.26 17.70
CA ALA A 344 -23.88 -3.70 18.80
C ALA A 344 -25.39 -3.85 18.61
#